data_AF-A0A8H4FJN6-F1
#
_entry.id   AF-A0A8H4FJN6-F1
#
_cell.length_a   1.000
_cell.length_b   1.000
_cell.length_c   1.000
_cell.angle_alpha   90.00
_cell.angle_beta   90.00
_cell.angle_gamma   90.00
#
_symmetry.space_group_name_H-M   'P 1'
#
loop_
_entity.id
_entity.type
_entity.pdbx_description
1 polymer ?
#
loop_
_entity_poly.entity_id
_entity_poly.type
_entity_poly.pdbx_seq_one_letter_code
_entity_poly.pdbx_strand_id
1 'polypeptide(L)'
;MAHTETNTGLRQARYQITNRTSNDNSAILQLPVELVLQIIEHLGIIDKAVLSRTCASFRNFLDTDWAPISREWWEYEKVWLRIVHDMPNHWFCYSCHKIEPINRRYVPHKQWTPSCQRNNRRASLRALDPYQMRSEHAHMALKLSRLGNINDGYLKKIMASFSIYRRALKGNCLRHYRAVPKIVDGNFLLQKQWTFQSIFDSRGCKYSWNEEMFAINKQLEGIPLVCPHLGIAHSLNEKHYLDWERPNKLWEPEFEADFRSAIEYVGHGFSNSCYKCAVEYTIWCPDQYTVVIRSWYVEDNLWLEDRNHCRYGKPSIRSIYSK
;
A
#
# COMPACT_ATOMS: atom_id res chain seq x y z
N MET A 1 44.36 13.55 -17.79
CA MET A 1 44.49 14.61 -16.76
C MET A 1 44.07 15.93 -17.38
N ALA A 2 42.77 16.24 -17.32
CA ALA A 2 42.16 17.56 -17.54
C ALA A 2 40.64 17.37 -17.35
N HIS A 3 39.96 18.37 -16.79
CA HIS A 3 38.52 18.44 -16.45
C HIS A 3 38.11 18.18 -14.99
N THR A 4 38.58 19.00 -14.05
CA THR A 4 37.96 19.16 -12.72
C THR A 4 38.12 20.56 -12.11
N GLU A 5 38.26 21.63 -12.91
CA GLU A 5 38.49 22.99 -12.36
C GLU A 5 37.41 24.04 -12.68
N THR A 6 36.35 23.70 -13.41
CA THR A 6 35.35 24.71 -13.85
C THR A 6 34.15 24.90 -12.92
N ASN A 7 33.93 24.04 -11.92
CA ASN A 7 32.72 24.12 -11.07
C ASN A 7 32.89 24.94 -9.77
N THR A 8 34.11 25.19 -9.33
CA THR A 8 34.41 25.92 -8.08
C THR A 8 34.26 27.44 -8.24
N GLY A 9 34.65 27.98 -9.40
CA GLY A 9 34.56 29.42 -9.68
C GLY A 9 33.13 29.94 -9.88
N LEU A 10 32.24 29.12 -10.45
CA LEU A 10 30.82 29.46 -10.63
C LEU A 10 30.04 29.51 -9.29
N ARG A 11 30.47 28.72 -8.29
CA ARG A 11 29.94 28.80 -6.93
C ARG A 11 30.31 30.13 -6.27
N GLN A 12 31.60 30.52 -6.30
CA GLN A 12 32.08 31.78 -5.71
C GLN A 12 31.47 33.04 -6.35
N ALA A 13 31.28 33.06 -7.67
CA ALA A 13 30.69 34.22 -8.36
C ALA A 13 29.20 34.45 -8.04
N ARG A 14 28.46 33.43 -7.63
CA ARG A 14 27.04 33.55 -7.24
C ARG A 14 26.83 33.87 -5.76
N TYR A 15 27.82 33.57 -4.90
CA TYR A 15 27.76 33.93 -3.47
C TYR A 15 27.66 35.45 -3.23
N GLN A 16 28.22 36.27 -4.12
CA GLN A 16 28.18 37.73 -3.98
C GLN A 16 26.81 38.37 -4.27
N ILE A 17 25.85 37.63 -4.84
CA ILE A 17 24.53 38.18 -5.22
C ILE A 17 23.50 38.12 -4.06
N THR A 18 23.81 37.45 -2.94
CA THR A 18 22.83 37.25 -1.85
C THR A 18 22.86 38.27 -0.71
N ASN A 19 23.68 39.32 -0.78
CA ASN A 19 23.61 40.46 0.16
C ASN A 19 22.45 41.42 -0.18
N ARG A 20 21.25 40.89 -0.43
CA ARG A 20 20.00 41.67 -0.33
C ARG A 20 19.30 41.28 0.95
N THR A 21 19.49 42.15 1.94
CA THR A 21 18.63 42.43 3.09
C THR A 21 17.27 41.75 3.06
N SER A 22 17.24 40.47 3.44
CA SER A 22 16.02 39.83 3.93
C SER A 22 16.15 39.82 5.45
N ASN A 23 15.13 40.33 6.11
CA ASN A 23 15.02 40.48 7.55
C ASN A 23 14.79 39.09 8.21
N ASP A 24 15.69 38.14 7.96
CA ASP A 24 15.61 36.78 8.47
C ASP A 24 16.28 36.73 9.85
N ASN A 25 15.47 36.90 10.90
CA ASN A 25 15.85 36.76 12.32
C ASN A 25 16.26 35.31 12.71
N SER A 26 16.69 34.50 11.75
CA SER A 26 17.02 33.10 11.96
C SER A 26 18.49 32.96 12.32
N ALA A 27 18.78 32.51 13.55
CA ALA A 27 20.14 32.36 14.06
C ALA A 27 21.04 31.49 13.14
N ILE A 28 20.45 30.50 12.46
CA ILE A 28 21.19 29.62 11.54
C ILE A 28 21.62 30.34 10.25
N LEU A 29 20.89 31.36 9.80
CA LEU A 29 21.24 32.14 8.60
C LEU A 29 22.23 33.27 8.91
N GLN A 30 22.49 33.53 10.20
CA GLN A 30 23.51 34.47 10.68
C GLN A 30 24.88 33.80 10.84
N LEU A 31 24.96 32.48 10.75
CA LEU A 31 26.23 31.76 10.76
C LEU A 31 27.03 32.03 9.48
N PRO A 32 28.37 32.02 9.56
CA PRO A 32 29.22 31.96 8.38
C PRO A 32 28.79 30.84 7.44
N VAL A 33 28.78 31.12 6.14
CA VAL A 33 28.27 30.20 5.11
C VAL A 33 28.99 28.84 5.15
N GLU A 34 30.27 28.83 5.52
CA GLU A 34 31.08 27.63 5.68
C GLU A 34 30.52 26.71 6.76
N LEU A 35 30.06 27.27 7.89
CA LEU A 35 29.44 26.49 8.97
C LEU A 35 28.08 25.95 8.55
N VAL A 36 27.30 26.75 7.81
CA VAL A 36 26.00 26.30 7.28
C VAL A 36 26.18 25.13 6.32
N LEU A 37 27.18 25.20 5.43
CA LEU A 37 27.49 24.11 4.50
C LEU A 37 27.96 22.84 5.23
N GLN A 38 28.79 22.96 6.27
CA GLN A 38 29.19 21.81 7.09
C GLN A 38 28.00 21.15 7.79
N ILE A 39 27.09 21.94 8.37
CA ILE A 39 25.85 21.42 8.96
C ILE A 39 25.05 20.67 7.89
N ILE A 40 24.88 21.27 6.72
CA ILE A 40 24.18 20.67 5.60
C ILE A 40 24.83 19.36 5.17
N GLU A 41 26.16 19.25 5.11
CA GLU A 41 26.86 18.03 4.70
C GLU A 41 26.49 16.82 5.57
N HIS A 42 26.30 17.02 6.87
CA HIS A 42 25.88 16.00 7.84
C HIS A 42 24.40 15.60 7.76
N LEU A 43 23.58 16.35 7.02
CA LEU A 43 22.17 16.02 6.84
C LEU A 43 21.99 14.86 5.86
N GLY A 44 21.05 13.97 6.17
CA GLY A 44 20.55 12.97 5.24
C GLY A 44 19.92 13.62 4.01
N ILE A 45 19.77 12.86 2.93
CA ILE A 45 19.26 13.41 1.66
C ILE A 45 17.83 13.94 1.78
N ILE A 46 17.03 13.32 2.65
CA ILE A 46 15.68 13.74 3.01
C ILE A 46 15.68 15.08 3.73
N ASP A 47 16.56 15.25 4.72
CA ASP A 47 16.65 16.48 5.50
C ASP A 47 17.16 17.64 4.64
N LYS A 48 18.12 17.38 3.74
CA LYS A 48 18.56 18.35 2.73
C LYS A 48 17.39 18.79 1.85
N ALA A 49 16.59 17.84 1.34
CA ALA A 49 15.45 18.17 0.49
C ALA A 49 14.40 19.02 1.23
N VAL A 50 14.09 18.68 2.48
CA VAL A 50 13.18 19.47 3.32
C VAL A 50 13.75 20.87 3.58
N LEU A 51 15.03 20.96 3.94
CA LEU A 51 15.71 22.23 4.24
C LEU A 51 15.70 23.19 3.05
N SER A 52 15.93 22.68 1.82
CA SER A 52 15.90 23.48 0.58
C SER A 52 14.56 24.19 0.31
N ARG A 53 13.49 23.75 0.97
CA ARG A 53 12.14 24.30 0.81
C ARG A 53 11.78 25.36 1.84
N THR A 54 12.57 25.52 2.89
CA THR A 54 12.26 26.42 4.01
C THR A 54 12.45 27.89 3.63
N CYS A 55 13.58 28.26 3.01
CA CYS A 55 13.85 29.62 2.53
C CYS A 55 14.68 29.63 1.24
N ALA A 56 14.79 30.81 0.61
CA ALA A 56 15.57 30.98 -0.61
C ALA A 56 17.07 30.73 -0.37
N SER A 57 17.61 31.12 0.79
CA SER A 57 19.03 30.92 1.14
C SER A 57 19.40 29.44 1.19
N PHE A 58 18.60 28.61 1.89
CA PHE A 58 18.83 27.17 1.92
C PHE A 58 18.64 26.51 0.56
N ARG A 59 17.68 26.98 -0.25
CA ARG A 59 17.53 26.53 -1.64
C ARG A 59 18.79 26.79 -2.46
N ASN A 60 19.41 27.95 -2.28
CA ASN A 60 20.63 28.34 -2.97
C ASN A 60 21.85 27.57 -2.46
N PHE A 61 21.96 27.31 -1.16
CA PHE A 61 23.04 26.48 -0.60
C PHE A 61 22.96 25.04 -1.12
N LEU A 62 21.74 24.55 -1.29
CA LEU A 62 21.43 23.20 -1.73
C LEU A 62 21.14 23.13 -3.23
N ASP A 63 21.66 24.05 -4.06
CA ASP A 63 21.54 24.12 -5.53
C ASP A 63 22.12 22.86 -6.20
N THR A 64 21.44 21.76 -5.90
CA THR A 64 21.74 20.38 -6.20
C THR A 64 20.64 20.02 -7.17
N ASP A 65 21.04 19.59 -8.35
CA ASP A 65 20.11 18.91 -9.22
C ASP A 65 19.60 17.68 -8.46
N TRP A 66 18.33 17.70 -8.05
CA TRP A 66 17.70 16.56 -7.38
C TRP A 66 17.42 15.42 -8.39
N ALA A 67 17.63 15.65 -9.70
CA ALA A 67 17.48 14.64 -10.74
C ALA A 67 18.44 13.44 -10.57
N PRO A 68 19.74 13.57 -10.27
CA PRO A 68 20.59 12.41 -9.99
C PRO A 68 20.15 11.58 -8.76
N ILE A 69 19.50 12.21 -7.77
CA ILE A 69 18.92 11.51 -6.60
C ILE A 69 17.69 10.68 -7.01
N SER A 70 17.07 11.01 -8.15
CA SER A 70 16.01 10.21 -8.76
C SER A 70 16.50 8.87 -9.33
N ARG A 71 17.81 8.55 -9.32
CA ARG A 71 18.29 7.20 -9.69
C ARG A 71 17.96 6.16 -8.63
N GLU A 72 17.87 6.57 -7.37
CA GLU A 72 17.35 5.75 -6.26
C GLU A 72 15.90 6.16 -5.98
N TRP A 73 15.01 5.72 -6.88
CA TRP A 73 13.58 6.04 -6.91
C TRP A 73 12.87 5.89 -5.56
N TRP A 74 13.35 5.00 -4.69
CA TRP A 74 12.79 4.72 -3.37
C TRP A 74 13.09 5.82 -2.35
N GLU A 75 14.28 6.43 -2.37
CA GLU A 75 14.62 7.57 -1.50
C GLU A 75 13.83 8.82 -1.89
N TYR A 76 13.65 9.03 -3.20
CA TYR A 76 12.84 10.14 -3.72
C TYR A 76 11.39 10.10 -3.22
N GLU A 77 10.76 8.92 -3.16
CA GLU A 77 9.41 8.78 -2.61
C GLU A 77 9.36 9.11 -1.11
N LYS A 78 10.35 8.66 -0.33
CA LYS A 78 10.43 8.96 1.11
C LYS A 78 10.51 10.46 1.38
N VAL A 79 11.28 11.20 0.57
CA VAL A 79 11.35 12.67 0.65
C VAL A 79 9.96 13.28 0.52
N TRP A 80 9.24 12.93 -0.55
CA TRP A 80 7.93 13.53 -0.80
C TRP A 80 6.89 13.11 0.23
N LEU A 81 6.93 11.85 0.65
CA LEU A 81 6.11 11.33 1.73
C LEU A 81 6.33 12.13 3.03
N ARG A 82 7.60 12.41 3.37
CA ARG A 82 7.95 13.24 4.52
C ARG A 82 7.44 14.68 4.40
N ILE A 83 7.56 15.28 3.22
CA ILE A 83 7.04 16.63 2.97
C ILE A 83 5.51 16.65 3.12
N VAL A 84 4.79 15.73 2.46
CA VAL A 84 3.32 15.74 2.52
C VAL A 84 2.82 15.32 3.89
N HIS A 85 3.61 14.64 4.70
CA HIS A 85 3.23 14.18 6.04
C HIS A 85 2.64 15.31 6.90
N ASP A 86 3.20 16.52 6.82
CA ASP A 86 2.76 17.69 7.59
C ASP A 86 1.79 18.62 6.84
N MET A 87 1.43 18.30 5.58
CA MET A 87 0.53 19.12 4.76
C MET A 87 -0.93 18.62 4.83
N PRO A 88 -1.80 19.05 5.76
CA PRO A 88 -3.09 18.40 6.06
C PRO A 88 -4.05 18.21 4.87
N ASN A 89 -3.94 19.05 3.85
CA ASN A 89 -4.84 19.06 2.68
C ASN A 89 -4.18 18.52 1.40
N HIS A 90 -3.00 17.90 1.50
CA HIS A 90 -2.28 17.36 0.36
C HIS A 90 -1.85 15.90 0.57
N TRP A 91 -1.57 15.20 -0.51
CA TRP A 91 -1.01 13.85 -0.50
C TRP A 91 -0.04 13.67 -1.68
N PHE A 92 0.84 12.67 -1.60
CA PHE A 92 1.80 12.38 -2.67
C PHE A 92 1.28 11.23 -3.53
N CYS A 93 1.14 11.47 -4.83
CA CYS A 93 0.68 10.44 -5.76
C CYS A 93 1.84 9.64 -6.35
N TYR A 94 1.91 8.35 -6.02
CA TYR A 94 2.89 7.42 -6.57
C TYR A 94 2.81 7.24 -8.09
N SER A 95 1.66 7.54 -8.70
CA SER A 95 1.48 7.37 -10.15
C SER A 95 1.94 8.57 -10.99
N CYS A 96 1.82 9.80 -10.46
CA CYS A 96 2.24 11.02 -11.17
C CYS A 96 3.46 11.70 -10.55
N HIS A 97 3.91 11.24 -9.37
CA HIS A 97 4.98 11.84 -8.57
C HIS A 97 4.75 13.33 -8.25
N LYS A 98 3.49 13.71 -7.98
CA LYS A 98 3.12 15.08 -7.60
C LYS A 98 2.45 15.10 -6.23
N ILE A 99 2.62 16.24 -5.56
CA ILE A 99 1.77 16.60 -4.43
C ILE A 99 0.43 17.07 -4.99
N GLU A 100 -0.65 16.38 -4.63
CA GLU A 100 -2.00 16.70 -5.05
C GLU A 100 -2.85 17.11 -3.85
N PRO A 101 -3.87 17.97 -4.03
CA PRO A 101 -4.83 18.25 -2.97
C PRO A 101 -5.64 16.98 -2.64
N ILE A 102 -6.02 16.82 -1.38
CA ILE A 102 -6.87 15.71 -0.94
C ILE A 102 -8.25 15.85 -1.58
N ASN A 103 -8.66 14.82 -2.31
CA ASN A 103 -10.03 14.70 -2.77
C ASN A 103 -10.86 13.90 -1.75
N ARG A 104 -11.74 14.58 -1.02
CA ARG A 104 -12.60 13.97 0.02
C ARG A 104 -13.62 12.94 -0.52
N ARG A 105 -13.77 12.83 -1.84
CA ARG A 105 -14.59 11.79 -2.50
C ARG A 105 -13.81 10.51 -2.78
N TYR A 106 -12.48 10.56 -2.70
CA TYR A 106 -11.59 9.43 -2.90
C TYR A 106 -11.58 8.56 -1.64
N VAL A 107 -12.42 7.53 -1.62
CA VAL A 107 -12.59 6.60 -0.49
C VAL A 107 -12.53 5.15 -1.00
N PRO A 108 -12.11 4.17 -0.17
CA PRO A 108 -11.80 2.82 -0.65
C PRO A 108 -12.94 2.07 -1.34
N HIS A 109 -14.20 2.34 -0.97
CA HIS A 109 -15.38 1.65 -1.51
C HIS A 109 -16.05 2.36 -2.70
N LYS A 110 -15.56 3.54 -3.12
CA LYS A 110 -16.10 4.25 -4.28
C LYS A 110 -15.17 4.12 -5.45
N GLN A 111 -15.77 3.89 -6.62
CA GLN A 111 -15.03 3.98 -7.88
C GLN A 111 -14.65 5.43 -8.09
N TRP A 112 -13.37 5.71 -7.92
CA TRP A 112 -12.80 6.97 -8.31
C TRP A 112 -11.60 6.68 -9.20
N THR A 113 -11.66 7.24 -10.41
CA THR A 113 -10.48 7.40 -11.24
C THR A 113 -9.66 8.54 -10.64
N PRO A 114 -8.48 8.28 -10.06
CA PRO A 114 -7.62 9.38 -9.63
C PRO A 114 -7.42 10.37 -10.78
N SER A 115 -7.20 11.63 -10.43
CA SER A 115 -6.78 12.71 -11.34
C SER A 115 -5.65 12.26 -12.26
N CYS A 116 -4.77 11.40 -11.75
CA CYS A 116 -3.77 10.68 -12.53
C CYS A 116 -4.36 9.45 -13.25
N GLN A 117 -4.61 9.58 -14.55
CA GLN A 117 -5.23 8.56 -15.42
C GLN A 117 -4.38 7.29 -15.68
N ARG A 118 -3.21 7.13 -15.06
CA ARG A 118 -2.20 6.15 -15.55
C ARG A 118 -2.47 4.68 -15.24
N ASN A 119 -3.46 4.32 -14.41
CA ASN A 119 -3.60 2.92 -13.94
C ASN A 119 -5.06 2.39 -13.89
N ASN A 120 -5.73 2.34 -15.03
CA ASN A 120 -7.07 1.73 -15.17
C ASN A 120 -7.07 0.19 -15.43
N ARG A 121 -5.93 -0.50 -15.38
CA ARG A 121 -5.86 -1.93 -15.78
C ARG A 121 -6.42 -2.96 -14.79
N ARG A 122 -6.96 -2.57 -13.63
CA ARG A 122 -7.47 -3.52 -12.59
C ARG A 122 -9.00 -3.62 -12.54
N ALA A 123 -9.64 -3.88 -13.67
CA ALA A 123 -11.10 -4.06 -13.71
C ALA A 123 -11.55 -5.44 -13.16
N SER A 124 -10.76 -6.51 -13.40
CA SER A 124 -11.13 -7.90 -13.05
C SER A 124 -11.16 -8.19 -11.54
N LEU A 125 -10.24 -7.61 -10.75
CA LEU A 125 -10.18 -7.82 -9.29
C LEU A 125 -11.37 -7.21 -8.53
N ARG A 126 -12.15 -6.32 -9.16
CA ARG A 126 -13.23 -5.57 -8.50
C ARG A 126 -14.42 -6.43 -8.11
N ALA A 127 -14.64 -7.52 -8.84
CA ALA A 127 -15.75 -8.41 -8.55
C ALA A 127 -15.59 -9.04 -7.15
N LEU A 128 -14.36 -9.40 -6.76
CA LEU A 128 -14.08 -10.03 -5.48
C LEU A 128 -13.54 -9.06 -4.42
N ASP A 129 -12.99 -7.92 -4.81
CA ASP A 129 -12.50 -6.90 -3.89
C ASP A 129 -13.20 -5.54 -4.13
N PRO A 130 -14.43 -5.37 -3.64
CA PRO A 130 -15.19 -4.12 -3.77
C PRO A 130 -14.61 -2.97 -2.91
N TYR A 131 -13.73 -3.26 -1.95
CA TYR A 131 -13.08 -2.27 -1.10
C TYR A 131 -11.60 -2.12 -1.47
N GLN A 132 -11.37 -1.21 -2.40
CA GLN A 132 -10.05 -0.93 -2.97
C GLN A 132 -9.22 -0.04 -2.06
N MET A 133 -8.85 -0.57 -0.88
CA MET A 133 -7.83 0.04 -0.05
C MET A 133 -6.52 0.09 -0.84
N ARG A 134 -5.86 1.24 -0.84
CA ARG A 134 -4.57 1.45 -1.48
C ARG A 134 -3.62 2.05 -0.46
N SER A 135 -2.31 2.00 -0.69
CA SER A 135 -1.31 2.56 0.22
C SER A 135 -1.56 4.04 0.49
N GLU A 136 -2.05 4.79 -0.49
CA GLU A 136 -2.43 6.20 -0.33
C GLU A 136 -3.48 6.40 0.75
N HIS A 137 -4.50 5.52 0.80
CA HIS A 137 -5.57 5.61 1.78
C HIS A 137 -5.05 5.30 3.19
N ALA A 138 -4.19 4.30 3.34
CA ALA A 138 -3.55 3.96 4.61
C ALA A 138 -2.67 5.11 5.12
N HIS A 139 -1.80 5.66 4.25
CA HIS A 139 -0.96 6.81 4.58
C HIS A 139 -1.78 8.06 4.96
N MET A 140 -2.87 8.32 4.23
CA MET A 140 -3.79 9.41 4.59
C MET A 140 -4.47 9.16 5.94
N ALA A 141 -4.91 7.93 6.23
CA ALA A 141 -5.53 7.60 7.51
C ALA A 141 -4.55 7.84 8.67
N LEU A 142 -3.32 7.31 8.57
CA LEU A 142 -2.26 7.49 9.56
C LEU A 142 -1.94 8.96 9.80
N LYS A 143 -1.74 9.71 8.71
CA LYS A 143 -1.45 11.13 8.75
C LYS A 143 -2.57 11.94 9.41
N LEU A 144 -3.81 11.75 8.98
CA LEU A 144 -4.95 12.51 9.49
C LEU A 144 -5.27 12.14 10.95
N SER A 145 -5.06 10.88 11.32
CA SER A 145 -5.17 10.43 12.71
C SER A 145 -4.15 11.13 13.61
N ARG A 146 -2.91 11.29 13.14
CA ARG A 146 -1.84 12.01 13.88
C ARG A 146 -2.14 13.50 13.99
N LEU A 147 -2.55 14.14 12.90
CA LEU A 147 -2.73 15.60 12.86
C LEU A 147 -3.88 16.08 13.76
N GLY A 148 -4.90 15.24 13.98
CA GLY A 148 -6.02 15.54 14.87
C GLY A 148 -6.92 16.69 14.38
N ASN A 149 -8.24 16.59 14.56
CA ASN A 149 -9.24 17.62 14.26
C ASN A 149 -9.27 18.19 12.81
N ILE A 150 -8.35 17.80 11.92
CA ILE A 150 -8.27 18.24 10.54
C ILE A 150 -8.81 17.15 9.63
N ASN A 151 -9.77 17.50 8.76
CA ASN A 151 -10.41 16.55 7.84
C ASN A 151 -11.01 15.30 8.53
N ASP A 152 -11.47 15.42 9.78
CA ASP A 152 -12.06 14.30 10.56
C ASP A 152 -13.19 13.59 9.80
N GLY A 153 -14.07 14.35 9.14
CA GLY A 153 -15.12 13.78 8.29
C GLY A 153 -14.62 12.98 7.09
N TYR A 154 -13.39 13.20 6.64
CA TYR A 154 -12.74 12.39 5.61
C TYR A 154 -12.03 11.17 6.21
N LEU A 155 -11.31 11.34 7.32
CA LEU A 155 -10.72 10.24 8.08
C LEU A 155 -11.79 9.19 8.44
N LYS A 156 -12.94 9.62 8.97
CA LYS A 156 -14.10 8.75 9.27
C LYS A 156 -14.59 7.95 8.07
N LYS A 157 -14.49 8.50 6.85
CA LYS A 157 -14.89 7.79 5.62
C LYS A 157 -13.86 6.76 5.17
N ILE A 158 -12.57 7.04 5.33
CA ILE A 158 -11.50 6.06 5.06
C ILE A 158 -11.57 4.92 6.08
N MET A 159 -11.74 5.27 7.35
CA MET A 159 -11.82 4.33 8.48
C MET A 159 -13.18 3.64 8.62
N ALA A 160 -14.15 3.94 7.76
CA ALA A 160 -15.45 3.30 7.81
C ALA A 160 -15.31 1.81 7.44
N SER A 161 -15.88 0.95 8.30
CA SER A 161 -16.10 -0.45 7.94
C SER A 161 -17.00 -0.54 6.71
N PHE A 162 -16.69 -1.50 5.84
CA PHE A 162 -17.46 -1.76 4.63
C PHE A 162 -17.98 -3.20 4.66
N SER A 163 -19.24 -3.37 4.26
CA SER A 163 -19.91 -4.66 4.20
C SER A 163 -20.88 -4.67 3.02
N ILE A 164 -20.84 -5.72 2.21
CA ILE A 164 -21.77 -5.91 1.09
C ILE A 164 -22.20 -7.36 0.99
N TYR A 165 -23.50 -7.56 0.88
CA TYR A 165 -24.09 -8.86 0.54
C TYR A 165 -24.42 -8.87 -0.94
N ARG A 166 -24.09 -9.97 -1.61
CA ARG A 166 -24.45 -10.20 -3.01
C ARG A 166 -25.41 -11.37 -3.09
N ARG A 167 -26.35 -11.30 -4.03
CA ARG A 167 -27.13 -12.48 -4.38
C ARG A 167 -26.19 -13.46 -5.06
N ALA A 168 -26.17 -14.69 -4.58
CA ALA A 168 -25.43 -15.74 -5.26
C ALA A 168 -26.16 -15.99 -6.60
N LEU A 169 -25.47 -15.77 -7.71
CA LEU A 169 -25.98 -15.93 -9.07
C LEU A 169 -25.06 -16.93 -9.78
N LYS A 170 -25.57 -17.67 -10.77
CA LYS A 170 -24.77 -18.65 -11.52
C LYS A 170 -23.43 -18.03 -11.97
N GLY A 171 -22.31 -18.57 -11.47
CA GLY A 171 -20.96 -18.06 -11.75
C GLY A 171 -20.42 -16.99 -10.78
N ASN A 172 -21.17 -16.60 -9.74
CA ASN A 172 -20.71 -15.74 -8.66
C ASN A 172 -21.11 -16.30 -7.29
N CYS A 173 -20.17 -16.99 -6.66
CA CYS A 173 -20.29 -17.62 -5.36
C CYS A 173 -19.98 -16.66 -4.20
N LEU A 174 -19.43 -15.46 -4.45
CA LEU A 174 -19.20 -14.48 -3.39
C LEU A 174 -20.54 -13.99 -2.83
N ARG A 175 -20.85 -14.40 -1.60
CA ARG A 175 -22.11 -14.09 -0.90
C ARG A 175 -21.98 -12.83 -0.05
N HIS A 176 -20.87 -12.69 0.65
CA HIS A 176 -20.63 -11.58 1.55
C HIS A 176 -19.16 -11.17 1.51
N TYR A 177 -18.94 -9.86 1.52
CA TYR A 177 -17.62 -9.27 1.67
C TYR A 177 -17.66 -8.25 2.80
N ARG A 178 -16.62 -8.26 3.64
CA ARG A 178 -16.43 -7.29 4.71
C ARG A 178 -14.99 -6.79 4.73
N ALA A 179 -14.80 -5.49 4.94
CA ALA A 179 -13.51 -4.88 5.18
C ALA A 179 -13.59 -3.95 6.40
N VAL A 180 -12.62 -4.07 7.31
CA VAL A 180 -12.60 -3.35 8.59
C VAL A 180 -11.21 -2.75 8.80
N PRO A 181 -11.03 -1.45 8.51
CA PRO A 181 -9.79 -0.75 8.81
C PRO A 181 -9.71 -0.39 10.30
N LYS A 182 -8.50 -0.37 10.87
CA LYS A 182 -8.21 0.02 12.26
C LYS A 182 -6.84 0.68 12.32
N ILE A 183 -6.62 1.59 13.26
CA ILE A 183 -5.28 2.08 13.60
C ILE A 183 -4.97 1.62 15.02
N VAL A 184 -3.86 0.91 15.20
CA VAL A 184 -3.39 0.39 16.50
C VAL A 184 -1.91 0.72 16.63
N ASP A 185 -1.53 1.39 17.71
CA ASP A 185 -0.13 1.78 18.00
C ASP A 185 0.56 2.48 16.81
N GLY A 186 -0.19 3.34 16.11
CA GLY A 186 0.29 4.06 14.92
C GLY A 186 0.41 3.22 13.66
N ASN A 187 0.00 1.95 13.66
CA ASN A 187 -0.02 1.11 12.46
C ASN A 187 -1.42 1.02 11.88
N PHE A 188 -1.51 1.06 10.55
CA PHE A 188 -2.78 0.88 9.87
C PHE A 188 -3.01 -0.60 9.61
N LEU A 189 -4.08 -1.12 10.19
CA LEU A 189 -4.48 -2.50 10.03
C LEU A 189 -5.74 -2.57 9.17
N LEU A 190 -5.80 -3.58 8.30
CA LEU A 190 -7.00 -3.89 7.55
C LEU A 190 -7.32 -5.37 7.70
N GLN A 191 -8.54 -5.68 8.13
CA GLN A 191 -9.09 -7.02 7.99
C GLN A 191 -9.99 -7.05 6.76
N LYS A 192 -9.82 -8.04 5.89
CA LYS A 192 -10.78 -8.38 4.85
C LYS A 192 -11.35 -9.78 5.12
N GLN A 193 -12.62 -9.97 4.79
CA GLN A 193 -13.30 -11.25 4.84
C GLN A 193 -14.12 -11.45 3.57
N TRP A 194 -13.94 -12.60 2.96
CA TRP A 194 -14.77 -13.11 1.89
C TRP A 194 -15.53 -14.33 2.39
N THR A 195 -16.83 -14.36 2.15
CA THR A 195 -17.67 -15.52 2.40
C THR A 195 -18.26 -15.94 1.07
N PHE A 196 -17.80 -17.10 0.60
CA PHE A 196 -18.32 -17.76 -0.58
C PHE A 196 -19.37 -18.77 -0.13
N GLN A 197 -20.49 -18.80 -0.84
CA GLN A 197 -21.55 -19.76 -0.59
C GLN A 197 -21.86 -20.46 -1.91
N SER A 198 -21.87 -21.78 -1.89
CA SER A 198 -22.32 -22.56 -3.02
C SER A 198 -23.79 -22.27 -3.33
N ILE A 199 -24.13 -22.28 -4.61
CA ILE A 199 -25.48 -22.01 -5.08
C ILE A 199 -26.18 -23.34 -5.29
N PHE A 200 -27.06 -23.73 -4.36
CA PHE A 200 -28.11 -24.68 -4.69
C PHE A 200 -28.86 -24.15 -5.92
N ASP A 201 -29.09 -24.97 -6.93
CA ASP A 201 -30.07 -24.57 -7.93
C ASP A 201 -31.41 -24.30 -7.23
N SER A 202 -32.25 -23.47 -7.84
CA SER A 202 -33.59 -23.17 -7.33
C SER A 202 -34.53 -24.40 -7.28
N ARG A 203 -34.02 -25.61 -7.55
CA ARG A 203 -34.73 -26.88 -7.54
C ARG A 203 -34.29 -27.80 -6.38
N GLY A 204 -33.36 -27.35 -5.53
CA GLY A 204 -32.88 -28.15 -4.40
C GLY A 204 -32.06 -29.37 -4.80
N CYS A 205 -31.56 -29.42 -6.05
CA CYS A 205 -30.73 -30.52 -6.51
C CYS A 205 -29.33 -30.37 -5.90
N LYS A 206 -28.96 -31.37 -5.11
CA LYS A 206 -27.65 -31.53 -4.48
C LYS A 206 -26.64 -31.88 -5.59
N TYR A 207 -25.93 -30.91 -6.16
CA TYR A 207 -24.80 -31.26 -7.01
C TYR A 207 -23.75 -31.96 -6.15
N SER A 208 -23.02 -32.90 -6.76
CA SER A 208 -21.87 -33.48 -6.07
C SER A 208 -20.89 -32.36 -5.77
N TRP A 209 -20.39 -32.32 -4.53
CA TRP A 209 -19.42 -31.36 -4.01
C TRP A 209 -18.28 -31.00 -5.00
N ASN A 210 -17.88 -31.96 -5.85
CA ASN A 210 -16.83 -31.81 -6.84
C ASN A 210 -17.14 -30.76 -7.93
N GLU A 211 -18.42 -30.59 -8.34
CA GLU A 211 -18.80 -29.65 -9.40
C GLU A 211 -19.01 -28.21 -8.89
N GLU A 212 -19.40 -28.04 -7.63
CA GLU A 212 -19.65 -26.73 -7.03
C GLU A 212 -18.39 -26.11 -6.44
N MET A 213 -17.53 -26.92 -5.82
CA MET A 213 -16.18 -26.47 -5.48
C MET A 213 -15.38 -26.14 -6.73
N PHE A 214 -15.66 -26.80 -7.86
CA PHE A 214 -15.14 -26.36 -9.15
C PHE A 214 -15.61 -24.94 -9.50
N ALA A 215 -16.83 -24.52 -9.15
CA ALA A 215 -17.30 -23.16 -9.40
C ALA A 215 -16.66 -22.10 -8.48
N ILE A 216 -16.49 -22.40 -7.18
CA ILE A 216 -15.76 -21.50 -6.25
C ILE A 216 -14.29 -21.44 -6.66
N ASN A 217 -13.66 -22.59 -6.88
CA ASN A 217 -12.27 -22.69 -7.31
C ASN A 217 -12.06 -21.94 -8.63
N LYS A 218 -12.89 -22.17 -9.65
CA LYS A 218 -12.85 -21.43 -10.92
C LYS A 218 -13.06 -19.92 -10.77
N GLN A 219 -13.87 -19.47 -9.80
CA GLN A 219 -14.02 -18.04 -9.53
C GLN A 219 -12.77 -17.46 -8.84
N LEU A 220 -12.07 -18.25 -8.03
CA LEU A 220 -10.85 -17.86 -7.32
C LEU A 220 -9.58 -18.07 -8.16
N GLU A 221 -9.67 -18.87 -9.22
CA GLU A 221 -8.57 -19.26 -10.09
C GLU A 221 -7.91 -18.03 -10.70
N GLY A 222 -6.59 -17.93 -10.54
CA GLY A 222 -5.84 -16.80 -11.07
C GLY A 222 -6.05 -15.49 -10.30
N ILE A 223 -6.87 -15.46 -9.23
CA ILE A 223 -7.19 -14.24 -8.50
C ILE A 223 -6.38 -14.15 -7.20
N PRO A 224 -5.48 -13.16 -7.07
CA PRO A 224 -4.79 -12.87 -5.81
C PRO A 224 -5.75 -12.24 -4.80
N LEU A 225 -6.51 -13.07 -4.10
CA LEU A 225 -7.55 -12.64 -3.16
C LEU A 225 -6.94 -12.06 -1.87
N VAL A 226 -6.00 -12.80 -1.28
CA VAL A 226 -5.38 -12.45 0.01
C VAL A 226 -4.26 -11.45 -0.19
N CYS A 227 -3.32 -11.70 -1.10
CA CYS A 227 -2.31 -10.71 -1.51
C CYS A 227 -1.79 -11.08 -2.91
N PRO A 228 -0.96 -10.24 -3.56
CA PRO A 228 -0.40 -10.55 -4.89
C PRO A 228 0.40 -11.85 -4.98
N HIS A 229 0.76 -12.46 -3.84
CA HIS A 229 1.51 -13.71 -3.75
C HIS A 229 0.62 -14.92 -3.40
N LEU A 230 -0.59 -14.67 -2.90
CA LEU A 230 -1.49 -15.70 -2.38
C LEU A 230 -2.74 -15.78 -3.27
N GLY A 231 -2.78 -16.81 -4.10
CA GLY A 231 -3.93 -17.15 -4.93
C GLY A 231 -4.00 -18.65 -5.18
N ILE A 232 -5.11 -19.10 -5.77
CA ILE A 232 -5.29 -20.50 -6.14
C ILE A 232 -4.76 -20.70 -7.57
N ALA A 233 -3.82 -21.64 -7.73
CA ALA A 233 -3.17 -21.89 -9.00
C ALA A 233 -4.12 -22.54 -10.01
N HIS A 234 -3.77 -22.42 -11.29
CA HIS A 234 -4.47 -23.04 -12.39
C HIS A 234 -4.37 -24.56 -12.27
N SER A 235 -5.47 -25.26 -12.01
CA SER A 235 -5.54 -26.71 -12.23
C SER A 235 -6.18 -26.93 -13.60
N LEU A 236 -5.40 -27.51 -14.54
CA LEU A 236 -5.76 -28.06 -15.86
C LEU A 236 -5.48 -27.19 -17.10
N ASN A 237 -4.19 -27.04 -17.44
CA ASN A 237 -3.64 -27.49 -18.73
C ASN A 237 -2.14 -27.17 -18.84
N GLU A 238 -1.30 -28.20 -18.93
CA GLU A 238 0.16 -28.12 -19.12
C GLU A 238 0.58 -27.28 -20.35
N LYS A 239 -0.33 -27.01 -21.29
CA LYS A 239 -0.04 -26.29 -22.54
C LYS A 239 -0.01 -24.77 -22.44
N HIS A 240 -0.54 -24.15 -21.38
CA HIS A 240 -0.47 -22.69 -21.19
C HIS A 240 0.74 -22.23 -20.36
N TYR A 241 1.61 -23.15 -19.95
CA TYR A 241 2.83 -22.84 -19.20
C TYR A 241 3.87 -22.04 -19.99
N LEU A 242 3.78 -22.00 -21.32
CA LEU A 242 4.85 -21.47 -22.18
C LEU A 242 4.67 -19.98 -22.58
N ASP A 243 3.49 -19.37 -22.39
CA ASP A 243 3.25 -17.98 -22.84
C ASP A 243 3.46 -16.90 -21.77
N TRP A 244 3.92 -17.27 -20.56
CA TRP A 244 4.14 -16.32 -19.45
C TRP A 244 5.60 -16.29 -18.99
N GLU A 245 6.52 -16.08 -19.94
CA GLU A 245 7.94 -15.75 -19.71
C GLU A 245 8.11 -14.35 -19.04
N ARG A 246 7.52 -14.17 -17.85
CA ARG A 246 7.93 -13.17 -16.87
C ARG A 246 8.29 -13.88 -15.57
N PRO A 247 9.32 -13.46 -14.83
CA PRO A 247 9.93 -14.21 -13.72
C PRO A 247 9.10 -14.29 -12.42
N ASN A 248 7.76 -14.32 -12.50
CA ASN A 248 6.86 -14.27 -11.35
C ASN A 248 6.24 -15.63 -11.05
N LYS A 249 7.07 -16.54 -10.54
CA LYS A 249 6.65 -17.65 -9.65
C LYS A 249 6.15 -17.06 -8.33
N LEU A 250 4.95 -16.49 -8.32
CA LEU A 250 4.32 -15.83 -7.16
C LEU A 250 3.12 -16.63 -6.61
N TRP A 251 3.12 -17.95 -6.73
CA TRP A 251 2.09 -18.80 -6.12
C TRP A 251 2.71 -19.53 -4.94
N GLU A 252 2.18 -19.29 -3.74
CA GLU A 252 2.59 -20.03 -2.54
C GLU A 252 1.74 -21.32 -2.48
N PRO A 253 2.33 -22.51 -2.72
CA PRO A 253 1.58 -23.78 -2.70
C PRO A 253 0.93 -24.05 -1.34
N GLU A 254 1.44 -23.44 -0.28
CA GLU A 254 0.91 -23.53 1.08
C GLU A 254 -0.52 -23.00 1.19
N PHE A 255 -0.85 -21.90 0.49
CA PHE A 255 -2.22 -21.37 0.52
C PHE A 255 -3.21 -22.28 -0.18
N GLU A 256 -2.81 -22.89 -1.30
CA GLU A 256 -3.64 -23.87 -1.99
C GLU A 256 -3.81 -25.15 -1.17
N ALA A 257 -2.74 -25.61 -0.50
CA ALA A 257 -2.80 -26.74 0.42
C ALA A 257 -3.75 -26.44 1.59
N ASP A 258 -3.60 -25.29 2.26
CA ASP A 258 -4.47 -24.87 3.36
C ASP A 258 -5.93 -24.72 2.89
N PHE A 259 -6.15 -24.24 1.66
CA PHE A 259 -7.48 -24.16 1.07
C PHE A 259 -8.10 -25.56 0.88
N ARG A 260 -7.35 -26.50 0.29
CA ARG A 260 -7.79 -27.90 0.12
C ARG A 260 -8.05 -28.58 1.46
N SER A 261 -7.17 -28.40 2.44
CA SER A 261 -7.37 -28.96 3.78
C SER A 261 -8.59 -28.35 4.48
N ALA A 262 -8.87 -27.05 4.32
CA ALA A 262 -10.09 -26.45 4.87
C ALA A 262 -11.37 -27.05 4.29
N ILE A 263 -11.33 -27.52 3.04
CA ILE A 263 -12.43 -28.20 2.37
C ILE A 263 -12.59 -29.64 2.88
N GLU A 264 -11.49 -30.38 3.01
CA GLU A 264 -11.48 -31.76 3.48
C GLU A 264 -11.91 -31.86 4.95
N TYR A 265 -11.49 -30.91 5.78
CA TYR A 265 -11.72 -30.90 7.22
C TYR A 265 -12.72 -29.82 7.64
N VAL A 266 -13.97 -29.94 7.16
CA VAL A 266 -15.09 -29.03 7.51
C VAL A 266 -15.17 -28.81 9.03
N GLY A 267 -15.44 -27.58 9.43
CA GLY A 267 -15.44 -27.14 10.83
C GLY A 267 -14.07 -26.71 11.36
N HIS A 268 -12.97 -27.05 10.69
CA HIS A 268 -11.61 -26.69 11.10
C HIS A 268 -11.10 -25.45 10.35
N GLY A 269 -10.36 -24.60 11.06
CA GLY A 269 -9.77 -23.38 10.51
C GLY A 269 -8.27 -23.53 10.32
N PHE A 270 -7.78 -23.20 9.12
CA PHE A 270 -6.37 -23.22 8.75
C PHE A 270 -5.86 -21.78 8.74
N SER A 271 -4.78 -21.50 9.47
CA SER A 271 -4.23 -20.14 9.59
C SER A 271 -2.74 -20.15 9.29
N ASN A 272 -2.31 -19.20 8.48
CA ASN A 272 -0.93 -19.13 8.02
C ASN A 272 -0.60 -17.69 7.57
N SER A 273 0.61 -17.47 7.06
CA SER A 273 1.08 -16.16 6.60
C SER A 273 1.77 -16.26 5.25
N CYS A 274 1.72 -15.19 4.47
CA CYS A 274 2.44 -15.10 3.21
C CYS A 274 3.95 -15.09 3.45
N TYR A 275 4.75 -15.82 2.66
CA TYR A 275 6.21 -15.80 2.78
C TYR A 275 6.91 -14.60 2.11
N LYS A 276 6.19 -13.81 1.32
CA LYS A 276 6.73 -12.61 0.64
C LYS A 276 6.31 -11.28 1.25
N CYS A 277 5.21 -11.22 2.00
CA CYS A 277 4.72 -9.96 2.59
C CYS A 277 4.11 -10.16 3.97
N ALA A 278 3.93 -9.05 4.70
CA ALA A 278 3.32 -9.03 6.03
C ALA A 278 1.79 -9.16 5.94
N VAL A 279 1.31 -10.33 5.51
CA VAL A 279 -0.11 -10.67 5.45
C VAL A 279 -0.33 -12.01 6.13
N GLU A 280 -1.27 -12.02 7.05
CA GLU A 280 -1.78 -13.24 7.69
C GLU A 280 -3.15 -13.58 7.10
N TYR A 281 -3.50 -14.86 7.11
CA TYR A 281 -4.79 -15.32 6.65
C TYR A 281 -5.34 -16.49 7.46
N THR A 282 -6.66 -16.68 7.34
CA THR A 282 -7.36 -17.85 7.85
C THR A 282 -8.37 -18.31 6.80
N ILE A 283 -8.41 -19.61 6.54
CA ILE A 283 -9.41 -20.27 5.71
C ILE A 283 -10.21 -21.21 6.61
N TRP A 284 -11.53 -21.18 6.49
CA TRP A 284 -12.40 -22.01 7.30
C TRP A 284 -13.70 -22.29 6.56
N CYS A 285 -14.12 -23.55 6.59
CA CYS A 285 -15.40 -23.98 6.06
C CYS A 285 -16.34 -24.31 7.24
N PRO A 286 -17.27 -23.40 7.64
CA PRO A 286 -18.22 -23.68 8.72
C PRO A 286 -19.06 -24.92 8.47
N ASP A 287 -19.41 -25.10 7.21
CA ASP A 287 -20.23 -26.17 6.70
C ASP A 287 -19.73 -26.54 5.31
N GLN A 288 -20.43 -27.49 4.73
CA GLN A 288 -20.08 -28.09 3.47
C GLN A 288 -20.39 -27.22 2.24
N TYR A 289 -20.96 -26.03 2.44
CA TYR A 289 -21.43 -25.15 1.37
C TYR A 289 -20.83 -23.75 1.44
N THR A 290 -20.04 -23.49 2.48
CA THR A 290 -19.57 -22.14 2.80
C THR A 290 -18.08 -22.16 2.99
N VAL A 291 -17.39 -21.27 2.28
CA VAL A 291 -15.95 -21.04 2.47
C VAL A 291 -15.76 -19.61 2.95
N VAL A 292 -15.07 -19.45 4.08
CA VAL A 292 -14.71 -18.15 4.64
C VAL A 292 -13.21 -17.98 4.57
N ILE A 293 -12.78 -16.94 3.86
CA ILE A 293 -11.38 -16.52 3.81
C ILE A 293 -11.29 -15.19 4.54
N ARG A 294 -10.35 -15.08 5.48
CA ARG A 294 -9.99 -13.84 6.16
C ARG A 294 -8.54 -13.51 5.90
N SER A 295 -8.24 -12.23 5.74
CA SER A 295 -6.87 -11.74 5.68
C SER A 295 -6.69 -10.50 6.55
N TRP A 296 -5.47 -10.36 7.06
CA TRP A 296 -5.03 -9.23 7.85
C TRP A 296 -3.80 -8.60 7.19
N TYR A 297 -3.91 -7.31 6.91
CA TYR A 297 -2.83 -6.48 6.37
C TYR A 297 -2.35 -5.55 7.47
N VAL A 298 -1.04 -5.34 7.49
CA VAL A 298 -0.43 -4.21 8.19
C VAL A 298 0.24 -3.33 7.14
N GLU A 299 -0.20 -2.08 7.06
CA GLU A 299 0.63 -1.02 6.50
C GLU A 299 1.33 -0.40 7.71
N ASP A 300 2.59 -0.79 7.90
CA ASP A 300 3.42 -0.23 8.95
C ASP A 300 3.53 1.29 8.74
N ASN A 301 3.75 2.02 9.82
CA ASN A 301 4.02 3.47 9.80
C ASN A 301 5.42 3.79 9.22
N LEU A 302 5.88 3.05 8.20
CA LEU A 302 7.21 3.05 7.56
C LEU A 302 7.49 4.34 6.78
N TRP A 303 7.31 5.48 7.43
CA TRP A 303 7.77 6.77 6.93
C TRP A 303 9.31 6.85 6.93
N LEU A 304 10.05 5.88 7.49
CA LEU A 304 11.51 6.01 7.71
C LEU A 304 12.39 4.74 7.62
N GLU A 305 11.89 3.50 7.56
CA GLU A 305 12.80 2.31 7.61
C GLU A 305 12.60 1.29 6.49
N ASP A 306 13.68 0.57 6.20
CA ASP A 306 13.85 -0.34 5.07
C ASP A 306 12.81 -1.46 5.04
N ARG A 307 12.08 -1.57 3.92
CA ARG A 307 11.15 -2.67 3.62
C ARG A 307 11.81 -4.07 3.58
N ASN A 308 13.14 -4.13 3.68
CA ASN A 308 13.91 -5.36 3.48
C ASN A 308 14.18 -6.16 4.76
N HIS A 309 13.78 -5.67 5.94
CA HIS A 309 14.04 -6.37 7.21
C HIS A 309 12.75 -6.72 7.93
N CYS A 310 12.10 -7.85 7.61
CA CYS A 310 11.05 -8.38 8.49
C CYS A 310 10.76 -9.86 8.24
N ARG A 311 11.21 -10.75 9.13
CA ARG A 311 10.49 -12.02 9.41
C ARG A 311 10.65 -12.57 10.83
N TYR A 312 11.77 -12.38 11.51
CA TYR A 312 11.94 -13.00 12.83
C TYR A 312 11.50 -12.07 13.96
N GLY A 313 10.50 -12.51 14.74
CA GLY A 313 10.13 -11.90 16.02
C GLY A 313 9.00 -10.86 16.01
N LYS A 314 8.34 -10.58 14.88
CA LYS A 314 7.17 -9.68 14.89
C LYS A 314 5.94 -10.40 15.50
N PRO A 315 5.19 -9.72 16.40
CA PRO A 315 3.93 -10.26 16.93
C PRO A 315 2.90 -10.45 15.81
N SER A 316 2.03 -11.45 15.95
CA SER A 316 1.01 -11.75 14.95
C SER A 316 0.10 -10.54 14.69
N ILE A 317 -0.14 -10.21 13.42
CA ILE A 317 -1.02 -9.10 13.01
C ILE A 317 -2.43 -9.31 13.57
N ARG A 318 -2.93 -10.55 13.53
CA ARG A 318 -4.21 -10.93 14.14
C ARG A 318 -4.26 -10.64 15.63
N SER A 319 -3.16 -10.88 16.35
CA SER A 319 -3.08 -10.58 17.79
C SER A 319 -3.12 -9.07 18.06
N ILE A 320 -2.42 -8.27 17.25
CA ILE A 320 -2.44 -6.80 17.35
C ILE A 320 -3.84 -6.28 17.04
N TYR A 321 -4.50 -6.84 16.01
CA TYR A 321 -5.84 -6.43 15.61
C TYR A 321 -6.91 -6.62 16.70
N SER A 322 -6.70 -7.62 17.56
CA SER A 322 -7.65 -8.03 18.61
C SER A 322 -7.52 -7.19 19.90
N LYS A 323 -6.43 -6.44 20.07
CA LYS A 323 -6.34 -5.35 21.05
C LYS A 323 -7.16 -4.18 20.54
#